data_AF-A0A6N8G510-F1
#
_entry.id   AF-A0A6N8G510-F1
#
_cell.length_a   1.000
_cell.length_b   1.000
_cell.length_c   1.000
_cell.angle_alpha   90.00
_cell.angle_beta   90.00
_cell.angle_gamma   90.00
#
_symmetry.space_group_name_H-M   'P 1'
#
loop_
_entity.id
_entity.type
_entity.pdbx_description
1 polymer ?
#
loop_
_entity_poly.entity_id
_entity_poly.type
_entity_poly.pdbx_seq_one_letter_code
_entity_poly.pdbx_strand_id
1 'polypeptide(L)'
;MMDLLRSRMTMVVLAAVVTVALVATGAIGLFDALSSPDSGRAADGRPPGTAASPVAAPKLESLGKAPQGASYTDFGQQCPDVECVRIVGVSVADGGEEQDSDKASKAAIDKVFNHLLDKGWARVLPNSEADPKEVPLGESYLTDGQVLITATPVNAPDASAGLMLMHAQRPGSS
;
A
#
# COMPACT_ATOMS: atom_id res chain seq x y z
N MET A 1 -46.46 -1.60 -35.08
CA MET A 1 -44.99 -1.67 -35.24
C MET A 1 -44.27 -1.77 -33.88
N MET A 2 -44.74 -2.59 -32.93
CA MET A 2 -44.05 -2.83 -31.64
C MET A 2 -44.34 -4.26 -31.11
N ASP A 3 -44.44 -5.24 -32.01
CA ASP A 3 -44.82 -6.63 -31.65
C ASP A 3 -43.69 -7.65 -31.86
N LEU A 4 -42.46 -7.18 -32.03
CA LEU A 4 -41.28 -8.04 -32.23
C LEU A 4 -40.50 -8.29 -30.92
N LEU A 5 -40.88 -7.62 -29.82
CA LEU A 5 -40.16 -7.64 -28.54
C LEU A 5 -40.68 -8.68 -27.54
N ARG A 6 -41.66 -9.51 -27.91
CA ARG A 6 -42.26 -10.52 -27.00
C ARG A 6 -42.10 -11.97 -27.46
N SER A 7 -41.27 -12.23 -28.47
CA SER A 7 -40.95 -13.60 -28.88
C SER A 7 -39.66 -14.05 -28.22
N ARG A 8 -39.72 -15.13 -27.43
CA ARG A 8 -38.51 -15.74 -26.83
C ARG A 8 -37.46 -16.13 -27.89
N MET A 9 -37.91 -16.34 -29.12
CA MET A 9 -37.07 -16.72 -30.25
C MET A 9 -36.19 -15.55 -30.74
N THR A 10 -36.69 -14.31 -30.73
CA THR A 10 -35.90 -13.14 -31.18
C THR A 10 -34.80 -12.78 -30.16
N MET A 11 -35.06 -13.02 -28.88
CA MET A 11 -34.07 -12.81 -27.81
C MET A 11 -32.90 -13.80 -27.89
N VAL A 12 -33.17 -15.07 -28.25
CA VAL A 12 -32.13 -16.10 -28.45
C VAL A 12 -31.28 -15.79 -29.68
N VAL A 13 -31.90 -15.32 -30.77
CA VAL A 13 -31.18 -14.91 -31.98
C VAL A 13 -30.26 -13.71 -31.69
N LEU A 14 -30.74 -12.71 -30.94
CA LEU A 14 -29.92 -11.57 -30.54
C LEU A 14 -28.72 -11.98 -29.66
N ALA A 15 -28.92 -12.87 -28.69
CA ALA A 15 -27.84 -13.37 -27.85
C ALA A 15 -26.79 -14.15 -28.65
N ALA A 16 -27.22 -14.96 -29.64
CA ALA A 16 -26.34 -15.69 -30.54
C ALA A 16 -25.54 -14.73 -31.45
N VAL A 17 -26.16 -13.67 -31.96
CA VAL A 17 -25.48 -12.68 -32.80
C VAL A 17 -24.43 -11.89 -31.99
N VAL A 18 -24.75 -11.49 -30.75
CA VAL A 18 -23.81 -10.77 -29.88
C VAL A 18 -22.61 -11.64 -29.50
N THR A 19 -22.82 -12.93 -29.22
CA THR A 19 -21.73 -13.86 -28.89
C THR A 19 -20.82 -14.13 -30.09
N VAL A 20 -21.37 -14.31 -31.30
CA VAL A 20 -20.56 -14.46 -32.52
C VAL A 20 -19.78 -13.18 -32.84
N ALA A 21 -20.37 -12.00 -32.64
CA ALA A 21 -19.67 -10.71 -32.81
C ALA A 21 -18.50 -10.54 -31.82
N LEU A 22 -18.69 -10.93 -30.56
CA LEU A 22 -17.63 -10.90 -29.53
C LEU A 22 -16.47 -11.84 -29.87
N VAL A 23 -16.74 -13.04 -30.38
CA VAL A 23 -15.70 -14.02 -30.76
C VAL A 23 -14.92 -13.57 -32.01
N ALA A 24 -15.58 -12.93 -32.98
CA ALA A 24 -14.91 -12.41 -34.18
C ALA A 24 -13.99 -11.21 -33.89
N THR A 25 -14.33 -10.37 -32.90
CA THR A 25 -13.53 -9.18 -32.54
C THR A 25 -12.29 -9.53 -31.70
N GLY A 26 -12.27 -10.71 -31.06
CA GLY A 26 -11.12 -11.20 -30.30
C GLY A 26 -9.95 -11.72 -31.15
N ALA A 27 -10.17 -12.02 -32.44
CA ALA A 27 -9.16 -12.64 -33.29
C ALA A 27 -8.29 -11.66 -34.12
N ILE A 28 -8.67 -10.39 -34.20
CA ILE A 28 -7.97 -9.41 -35.07
C ILE A 28 -6.79 -8.74 -34.34
N GLY A 29 -6.79 -8.75 -32.99
CA GLY A 29 -5.70 -8.16 -32.19
C GLY A 29 -4.45 -9.04 -32.04
N LEU A 30 -4.50 -10.31 -32.42
CA LEU A 30 -3.40 -11.26 -32.17
C LEU A 30 -2.37 -11.34 -33.30
N PHE A 31 -2.68 -10.83 -34.50
CA PHE A 31 -1.77 -10.87 -35.65
C PHE A 31 -0.98 -9.57 -35.86
N ASP A 32 -1.39 -8.44 -35.27
CA ASP A 32 -0.63 -7.18 -35.33
C ASP A 32 0.59 -7.17 -34.39
N ALA A 33 0.66 -8.13 -33.45
CA ALA A 33 1.74 -8.26 -32.49
C ALA A 33 3.01 -8.94 -33.05
N LEU A 34 2.98 -9.47 -34.28
CA LEU A 34 4.07 -10.32 -34.81
C LEU A 34 4.86 -9.71 -35.98
N SER A 35 4.52 -8.52 -36.50
CA SER A 35 5.14 -8.03 -37.74
C SER A 35 5.53 -6.54 -37.78
N SER A 36 5.49 -5.78 -36.69
CA SER A 36 6.01 -4.39 -36.71
C SER A 36 7.52 -4.36 -36.45
N PRO A 37 8.36 -3.93 -37.42
CA PRO A 37 9.79 -3.76 -37.21
C PRO A 37 10.07 -2.47 -36.45
N ASP A 38 10.94 -2.62 -35.47
CA ASP A 38 11.55 -1.62 -34.61
C ASP A 38 12.04 -0.38 -35.39
N SER A 39 11.56 0.79 -34.98
CA SER A 39 12.16 2.08 -35.34
C SER A 39 12.32 2.95 -34.10
N GLY A 40 13.19 2.52 -33.20
CA GLY A 40 14.29 3.33 -32.70
C GLY A 40 13.94 4.46 -31.71
N ARG A 41 14.50 4.37 -30.50
CA ARG A 41 15.82 4.94 -30.15
C ARG A 41 16.05 4.76 -28.64
N ALA A 42 17.22 4.21 -28.33
CA ALA A 42 17.63 3.73 -27.03
C ALA A 42 17.73 4.80 -25.92
N ALA A 43 17.21 4.45 -24.74
CA ALA A 43 17.93 4.54 -23.48
C ALA A 43 17.36 3.47 -22.50
N ASP A 44 18.24 2.55 -22.08
CA ASP A 44 18.10 1.58 -20.98
C ASP A 44 17.12 0.39 -21.12
N GLY A 45 17.54 -0.60 -21.92
CA GLY A 45 17.73 -1.98 -21.45
C GLY A 45 16.59 -2.80 -20.82
N ARG A 46 15.31 -2.44 -20.97
CA ARG A 46 14.18 -3.24 -20.42
C ARG A 46 13.29 -3.84 -21.52
N PRO A 47 12.96 -5.16 -21.48
CA PRO A 47 12.07 -5.78 -22.46
C PRO A 47 10.65 -5.18 -22.40
N PRO A 48 9.98 -4.96 -23.55
CA PRO A 48 8.61 -4.48 -23.58
C PRO A 48 7.67 -5.61 -23.14
N GLY A 49 7.00 -5.42 -22.00
CA GLY A 49 6.09 -6.43 -21.42
C GLY A 49 6.20 -6.61 -19.91
N THR A 50 7.12 -5.94 -19.21
CA THR A 50 7.08 -5.92 -17.74
C THR A 50 6.10 -4.84 -17.29
N ALA A 51 4.95 -5.24 -16.72
CA ALA A 51 4.26 -4.41 -15.76
C ALA A 51 5.33 -3.89 -14.76
N ALA A 52 5.42 -2.57 -14.58
CA ALA A 52 6.39 -2.00 -13.67
C ALA A 52 6.19 -2.66 -12.30
N SER A 53 7.23 -3.35 -11.80
CA SER A 53 7.14 -3.98 -10.47
C SER A 53 6.83 -2.90 -9.44
N PRO A 54 5.95 -3.17 -8.46
CA PRO A 54 5.61 -2.21 -7.42
C PRO A 54 6.88 -1.69 -6.75
N VAL A 55 6.91 -0.39 -6.43
CA VAL A 55 8.10 0.15 -5.77
C VAL A 55 8.22 -0.45 -4.36
N ALA A 56 9.41 -0.97 -4.03
CA ALA A 56 9.65 -1.57 -2.73
C ALA A 56 9.46 -0.56 -1.60
N ALA A 57 8.89 -1.01 -0.49
CA ALA A 57 8.69 -0.20 0.70
C ALA A 57 10.03 0.28 1.28
N PRO A 58 10.04 1.38 2.07
CA PRO A 58 11.18 1.71 2.91
C PRO A 58 11.63 0.50 3.74
N LYS A 59 12.94 0.37 3.93
CA LYS A 59 13.51 -0.71 4.74
C LYS A 59 13.36 -0.38 6.22
N LEU A 60 13.35 -1.39 7.09
CA LEU A 60 13.22 -1.19 8.54
C LEU A 60 14.28 -0.23 9.11
N GLU A 61 15.50 -0.25 8.55
CA GLU A 61 16.61 0.57 9.03
C GLU A 61 16.36 2.07 8.90
N SER A 62 15.37 2.50 8.09
CA SER A 62 14.98 3.91 8.00
C SER A 62 14.38 4.46 9.29
N LEU A 63 13.81 3.62 10.17
CA LEU A 63 13.39 4.03 11.52
C LEU A 63 14.58 4.27 12.46
N GLY A 64 15.77 3.82 12.07
CA GLY A 64 16.95 3.77 12.91
C GLY A 64 16.78 2.82 14.10
N LYS A 65 17.55 3.07 15.18
CA LYS A 65 17.49 2.26 16.39
C LYS A 65 16.18 2.48 17.16
N ALA A 66 15.56 1.38 17.58
CA ALA A 66 14.41 1.37 18.48
C ALA A 66 14.72 2.11 19.80
N PRO A 67 13.70 2.71 20.45
CA PRO A 67 13.86 3.32 21.77
C PRO A 67 14.19 2.27 22.83
N GLN A 68 14.80 2.72 23.93
CA GLN A 68 15.17 1.83 25.04
C GLN A 68 13.95 1.06 25.57
N GLY A 69 14.09 -0.26 25.75
CA GLY A 69 13.00 -1.12 26.21
C GLY A 69 11.89 -1.33 25.18
N ALA A 70 12.18 -1.12 23.89
CA ALA A 70 11.35 -1.55 22.78
C ALA A 70 12.20 -2.23 21.69
N SER A 71 11.57 -3.08 20.89
CA SER A 71 12.18 -3.74 19.72
C SER A 71 11.29 -3.59 18.49
N TYR A 72 11.94 -3.63 17.32
CA TYR A 72 11.25 -3.70 16.04
C TYR A 72 11.36 -5.10 15.45
N THR A 73 10.24 -5.61 14.95
CA THR A 73 10.16 -6.87 14.19
C THR A 73 9.64 -6.56 12.79
N ASP A 74 10.35 -6.99 11.76
CA ASP A 74 9.92 -6.83 10.38
C ASP A 74 8.95 -7.94 9.99
N PHE A 75 7.68 -7.60 9.73
CA PHE A 75 6.68 -8.55 9.24
C PHE A 75 6.61 -8.60 7.70
N GLY A 76 7.54 -7.92 7.03
CA GLY A 76 7.66 -7.92 5.57
C GLY A 76 6.85 -6.82 4.91
N GLN A 77 6.89 -6.83 3.57
CA GLN A 77 6.22 -5.86 2.72
C GLN A 77 4.96 -6.43 2.07
N GLN A 78 3.95 -5.58 1.91
CA GLN A 78 2.70 -5.86 1.20
C GLN A 78 2.64 -4.95 -0.02
N CYS A 79 2.45 -5.51 -1.21
CA CYS A 79 2.52 -4.77 -2.48
C CYS A 79 1.15 -4.75 -3.17
N PRO A 80 0.22 -3.87 -2.73
CA PRO A 80 -1.14 -3.87 -3.23
C PRO A 80 -1.25 -3.52 -4.71
N ASP A 81 -0.43 -2.60 -5.24
CA ASP A 81 -0.42 -2.26 -6.68
C ASP A 81 0.88 -1.56 -7.11
N VAL A 82 0.98 -0.25 -6.87
CA VAL A 82 2.05 0.61 -7.41
C VAL A 82 3.21 0.82 -6.43
N GLU A 83 2.94 0.68 -5.14
CA GLU A 83 3.88 0.87 -4.05
C GLU A 83 3.64 -0.18 -2.98
N CYS A 84 4.72 -0.76 -2.47
CA CYS A 84 4.67 -1.65 -1.33
C CYS A 84 4.72 -0.85 -0.03
N VAL A 85 3.99 -1.31 0.97
CA VAL A 85 4.10 -0.85 2.36
C VAL A 85 4.80 -1.91 3.19
N ARG A 86 5.56 -1.51 4.22
CA ARG A 86 6.19 -2.46 5.15
C ARG A 86 5.50 -2.42 6.50
N ILE A 87 5.19 -3.60 7.03
CA ILE A 87 4.58 -3.74 8.36
C ILE A 87 5.67 -4.07 9.36
N VAL A 88 5.76 -3.27 10.42
CA VAL A 88 6.75 -3.42 11.48
C VAL A 88 6.02 -3.60 12.81
N GLY A 89 6.29 -4.69 13.51
CA GLY A 89 5.86 -4.90 14.88
C GLY A 89 6.71 -4.11 15.86
N VAL A 90 6.07 -3.57 16.88
CA VAL A 90 6.73 -2.94 18.05
C VAL A 90 6.41 -3.77 19.28
N SER A 91 7.44 -4.23 19.97
CA SER A 91 7.32 -4.93 21.25
C SER A 91 7.91 -4.06 22.34
N VAL A 92 7.29 -4.00 23.52
CA VAL A 92 7.78 -3.22 24.67
C VAL A 92 7.99 -4.17 25.85
N ALA A 93 9.17 -4.09 26.48
CA ALA A 93 9.56 -5.02 27.55
C ALA A 93 8.75 -4.86 28.86
N ASP A 94 8.13 -3.70 29.07
CA ASP A 94 7.44 -3.34 30.33
C ASP A 94 5.92 -3.59 30.31
N GLY A 95 5.38 -4.24 29.28
CA GLY A 95 4.00 -4.69 29.29
C GLY A 95 3.92 -6.06 29.95
N GLY A 96 3.66 -6.10 31.26
CA GLY A 96 3.16 -7.31 31.91
C GLY A 96 1.96 -7.87 31.13
N GLU A 97 1.55 -9.08 31.50
CA GLU A 97 0.40 -9.82 30.96
C GLU A 97 -0.97 -9.09 31.17
N GLU A 98 -1.02 -7.76 31.01
CA GLU A 98 -2.19 -6.93 31.14
C GLU A 98 -3.07 -7.10 29.89
N GLN A 99 -4.24 -7.67 30.18
CA GLN A 99 -5.29 -8.19 29.30
C GLN A 99 -6.05 -7.11 28.51
N ASP A 100 -5.46 -5.93 28.30
CA ASP A 100 -6.06 -4.78 27.62
C ASP A 100 -5.16 -4.36 26.44
N SER A 101 -5.26 -5.10 25.34
CA SER A 101 -4.42 -4.97 24.13
C SER A 101 -4.28 -3.53 23.63
N ASP A 102 -5.32 -2.73 23.82
CA ASP A 102 -5.43 -1.38 23.30
C ASP A 102 -4.55 -0.39 24.08
N LYS A 103 -4.41 -0.57 25.40
CA LYS A 103 -3.55 0.28 26.23
C LYS A 103 -2.08 -0.02 25.98
N ALA A 104 -1.73 -1.30 25.89
CA ALA A 104 -0.38 -1.74 25.55
C ALA A 104 0.02 -1.25 24.14
N SER A 105 -0.90 -1.34 23.18
CA SER A 105 -0.70 -0.81 21.83
C SER A 105 -0.43 0.69 21.86
N LYS A 106 -1.28 1.45 22.56
CA LYS A 106 -1.13 2.91 22.66
C LYS A 106 0.21 3.30 23.29
N ALA A 107 0.59 2.66 24.40
CA ALA A 107 1.87 2.93 25.06
C ALA A 107 3.08 2.62 24.16
N ALA A 108 3.03 1.53 23.38
CA ALA A 108 4.06 1.18 22.42
C ALA A 108 4.19 2.21 21.29
N ILE A 109 3.06 2.64 20.72
CA ILE A 109 3.03 3.67 19.68
C ILE A 109 3.54 5.01 20.23
N ASP A 110 3.04 5.47 21.37
CA ASP A 110 3.46 6.74 21.98
C ASP A 110 4.96 6.74 22.26
N LYS A 111 5.51 5.62 22.75
CA LYS A 111 6.95 5.46 23.00
C LYS A 111 7.79 5.60 21.73
N VAL A 112 7.40 4.94 20.65
CA VAL A 112 8.12 5.01 19.38
C VAL A 112 7.96 6.38 18.72
N PHE A 113 6.74 6.92 18.70
CA PHE A 113 6.46 8.19 18.04
C PHE A 113 7.19 9.34 18.73
N ASN A 114 7.17 9.42 20.06
CA ASN A 114 7.95 10.44 20.79
C ASN A 114 9.45 10.32 20.50
N HIS A 115 10.01 9.10 20.49
CA HIS A 115 11.42 8.89 20.17
C HIS A 115 11.80 9.33 18.74
N LEU A 116 10.91 9.15 17.77
CA LEU A 116 11.14 9.62 16.40
C LEU A 116 11.00 11.14 16.28
N LEU A 117 10.05 11.74 17.00
CA LEU A 117 9.94 13.19 17.11
C LEU A 117 11.21 13.82 17.72
N ASP A 118 11.76 13.20 18.77
CA ASP A 118 13.02 13.64 19.39
C ASP A 118 14.22 13.54 18.43
N LYS A 119 14.13 12.65 17.42
CA LYS A 119 15.11 12.52 16.33
C LYS A 119 14.84 13.45 15.15
N GLY A 120 13.86 14.34 15.25
CA GLY A 120 13.57 15.34 14.23
C GLY A 120 12.57 14.90 13.17
N TRP A 121 11.84 13.80 13.38
CA TRP A 121 10.68 13.50 12.53
C TRP A 121 9.60 14.58 12.73
N ALA A 122 8.94 14.95 11.65
CA ALA A 122 7.80 15.85 11.67
C ALA A 122 6.51 15.07 11.87
N ARG A 123 5.59 15.64 12.66
CA ARG A 123 4.22 15.13 12.79
C ARG A 123 3.33 15.76 11.73
N VAL A 124 2.56 14.91 11.04
CA VAL A 124 1.53 15.32 10.09
C VAL A 124 0.18 14.90 10.66
N LEU A 125 -0.71 15.88 10.81
CA LEU A 125 -2.06 15.65 11.32
C LEU A 125 -3.01 15.24 10.19
N PRO A 126 -4.04 14.42 10.48
CA PRO A 126 -5.07 14.07 9.49
C PRO A 126 -5.84 15.30 8.98
N ASN A 127 -6.05 16.28 9.85
CA ASN A 127 -6.64 17.57 9.54
C ASN A 127 -5.64 18.68 9.92
N SER A 128 -5.30 19.55 8.96
CA SER A 128 -4.36 20.65 9.16
C SER A 128 -4.83 21.70 10.18
N GLU A 129 -6.13 21.75 10.47
CA GLU A 129 -6.73 22.70 11.42
C GLU A 129 -6.86 22.13 12.84
N ALA A 130 -6.58 20.84 13.05
CA ALA A 130 -6.67 20.22 14.37
C ALA A 130 -5.53 20.70 15.29
N ASP A 131 -5.81 20.86 16.59
CA ASP A 131 -4.76 21.11 17.57
C ASP A 131 -3.89 19.85 17.73
N PRO A 132 -2.56 19.93 17.48
CA PRO A 132 -1.66 18.80 17.67
C PRO A 132 -1.73 18.16 19.07
N LYS A 133 -2.13 18.90 20.10
CA LYS A 133 -2.24 18.39 21.48
C LYS A 133 -3.50 17.59 21.73
N GLU A 134 -4.53 17.77 20.91
CA GLU A 134 -5.82 17.09 21.05
C GLU A 134 -5.87 15.78 20.25
N VAL A 135 -5.04 15.66 19.21
CA VAL A 135 -4.93 14.45 18.41
C VAL A 135 -3.99 13.45 19.10
N PRO A 136 -4.37 12.18 19.31
CA PRO A 136 -3.45 11.14 19.77
C PRO A 136 -2.33 10.87 18.76
N LEU A 137 -1.14 10.48 19.23
CA LEU A 137 0.00 10.21 18.34
C LEU A 137 -0.30 9.07 17.36
N GLY A 138 -0.95 7.99 17.81
CA GLY A 138 -1.34 6.87 16.96
C GLY A 138 -2.39 7.18 15.89
N GLU A 139 -3.05 8.34 15.96
CA GLU A 139 -3.97 8.82 14.92
C GLU A 139 -3.29 9.76 13.92
N SER A 140 -2.00 10.03 14.10
CA SER A 140 -1.20 10.91 13.23
C SER A 140 -0.24 10.12 12.36
N TYR A 141 0.36 10.81 11.39
CA TYR A 141 1.49 10.31 10.64
C TYR A 141 2.78 10.97 11.13
N LEU A 142 3.90 10.27 11.07
CA LEU A 142 5.23 10.88 11.22
C LEU A 142 5.99 10.76 9.91
N THR A 143 6.84 11.75 9.62
CA THR A 143 7.72 11.73 8.44
C THR A 143 9.08 12.37 8.71
N ASP A 144 10.13 11.85 8.09
CA ASP A 144 11.44 12.51 7.98
C ASP A 144 11.63 13.21 6.63
N GLY A 145 10.56 13.33 5.84
CA GLY A 145 10.55 13.87 4.48
C GLY A 145 10.82 12.83 3.38
N GLN A 146 11.23 11.61 3.73
CA GLN A 146 11.44 10.51 2.77
C GLN A 146 10.54 9.31 3.09
N VAL A 147 10.35 9.02 4.36
CA VAL A 147 9.50 7.94 4.88
C VAL A 147 8.31 8.56 5.59
N LEU A 148 7.14 7.96 5.41
CA LEU A 148 5.93 8.23 6.17
C LEU A 148 5.60 6.98 6.99
N ILE A 149 5.24 7.18 8.25
CA ILE A 149 4.76 6.10 9.12
C ILE A 149 3.43 6.43 9.75
N THR A 150 2.65 5.38 10.00
CA THR A 150 1.39 5.45 10.75
C THR A 150 1.21 4.20 11.61
N ALA A 151 0.45 4.31 12.68
CA ALA A 151 0.07 3.15 13.47
C ALA A 151 -0.88 2.26 12.66
N THR A 152 -0.75 0.95 12.80
CA THR A 152 -1.65 0.00 12.15
C THR A 152 -1.95 -1.15 13.12
N PRO A 153 -3.18 -1.70 13.10
CA PRO A 153 -3.46 -2.91 13.86
C PRO A 153 -2.52 -4.03 13.43
N VAL A 154 -2.01 -4.78 14.40
CA VAL A 154 -1.24 -6.00 14.17
C VAL A 154 -1.81 -7.11 15.02
N ASN A 155 -1.91 -8.30 14.45
CA ASN A 155 -2.31 -9.50 15.18
C ASN A 155 -1.14 -10.48 15.17
N ALA A 156 -0.18 -10.23 16.06
CA ALA A 156 1.02 -11.04 16.21
C ALA A 156 1.37 -11.19 17.70
N PRO A 157 1.69 -12.40 18.18
CA PRO A 157 1.92 -12.67 19.60
C PRO A 157 3.17 -11.98 20.16
N ASP A 158 4.09 -11.60 19.28
CA ASP A 158 5.38 -10.99 19.59
C ASP A 158 5.37 -9.46 19.40
N ALA A 159 4.23 -8.85 19.05
CA ALA A 159 4.11 -7.41 18.85
C ALA A 159 2.97 -6.82 19.70
N SER A 160 3.29 -5.75 20.41
CA SER A 160 2.32 -4.94 21.16
C SER A 160 1.60 -3.92 20.27
N ALA A 161 2.22 -3.48 19.17
CA ALA A 161 1.60 -2.57 18.20
C ALA A 161 2.20 -2.76 16.79
N GLY A 162 1.50 -2.28 15.76
CA GLY A 162 1.97 -2.28 14.38
C GLY A 162 2.28 -0.88 13.87
N LEU A 163 3.29 -0.77 13.01
CA LEU A 163 3.64 0.40 12.23
C LEU A 163 3.59 0.05 10.75
N MET A 164 3.02 0.94 9.95
CA MET A 164 3.06 0.86 8.49
C MET A 164 4.03 1.91 7.96
N LEU A 165 5.03 1.48 7.18
CA LEU A 165 6.05 2.32 6.55
C LEU A 165 5.77 2.41 5.05
N MET A 166 5.80 3.63 4.52
CA MET A 166 5.65 3.94 3.09
C MET A 166 6.53 5.12 2.71
N HIS A 167 6.75 5.36 1.42
CA HIS A 167 7.49 6.55 1.00
C HIS A 167 6.62 7.80 1.18
N ALA A 168 7.21 8.88 1.69
CA ALA A 168 6.51 10.17 1.85
C ALA A 168 6.26 10.85 0.50
N GLN A 169 7.07 10.53 -0.51
CA GLN A 169 6.95 11.01 -1.88
C GLN A 169 6.89 9.81 -2.83
N ARG A 170 6.18 9.96 -3.95
CA ARG A 170 6.18 8.92 -4.98
C ARG A 170 7.61 8.71 -5.46
N PRO A 171 8.16 7.49 -5.40
CA PRO A 171 9.53 7.23 -5.85
C PRO A 171 9.70 7.63 -7.32
N GLY A 172 10.64 8.54 -7.60
CA GLY A 172 10.92 9.05 -8.95
C GLY A 172 10.31 10.40 -9.32
N SER A 173 9.66 11.11 -8.39
CA SER A 173 9.26 12.52 -8.57
C SER A 173 10.29 13.46 -7.95
N SER A 174 11.40 13.70 -8.64
CA SER A 174 12.37 14.76 -8.32
C SER A 174 12.35 15.84 -9.39
#